data_AF-A0A9X4H7A2-F1
#
_entry.id   AF-A0A9X4H7A2-F1
#
_cell.length_a   1.000
_cell.length_b   1.000
_cell.length_c   1.000
_cell.angle_alpha   90.00
_cell.angle_beta   90.00
_cell.angle_gamma   90.00
#
_symmetry.space_group_name_H-M   'P 1'
#
loop_
_entity.id
_entity.type
_entity.pdbx_description
1 polymer ?
#
loop_
_entity_poly.entity_id
_entity_poly.type
_entity_poly.pdbx_seq_one_letter_code
_entity_poly.pdbx_strand_id
1 'polypeptide(L)'
;MELTYTQQGDYLIPNLALPEEQTSIGKYGMLRKTYLKNHRKGMYASLTLSGGLNSHLAEIDRTARERVERITAQFLETSPAPDKATDPLGWTGHMNSLKHQAEESVLAELIYS
;
A
#
# COMPACT_ATOMS: atom_id res chain seq x y z
N MET A 1 27.80 -6.34 6.04
CA MET A 1 27.85 -5.87 4.64
C MET A 1 29.29 -5.89 4.22
N GLU A 2 29.66 -6.78 3.30
CA GLU A 2 30.99 -6.71 2.66
C GLU A 2 30.91 -5.73 1.49
N LEU A 3 31.75 -4.70 1.51
CA LEU A 3 31.81 -3.70 0.45
C LEU A 3 32.64 -4.29 -0.69
N THR A 4 32.01 -4.60 -1.82
CA THR A 4 32.72 -5.09 -3.02
C THR A 4 33.13 -3.91 -3.89
N TYR A 5 34.15 -4.07 -4.73
CA TYR A 5 34.70 -2.99 -5.54
C TYR A 5 34.83 -3.43 -7.00
N THR A 6 34.65 -2.48 -7.92
CA THR A 6 34.95 -2.62 -9.35
C THR A 6 36.12 -1.72 -9.71
N GLN A 7 37.15 -2.27 -10.35
CA GLN A 7 38.30 -1.49 -10.80
C GLN A 7 37.97 -0.74 -12.10
N GLN A 8 38.17 0.59 -12.10
CA GLN A 8 38.11 1.43 -13.29
C GLN A 8 39.40 2.24 -13.41
N GLY A 9 40.26 1.83 -14.34
CA GLY A 9 41.63 2.36 -14.45
C GLY A 9 42.42 2.09 -13.18
N ASP A 10 43.01 3.15 -12.62
CA ASP A 10 43.82 3.09 -11.40
C ASP A 10 43.00 3.16 -10.10
N TYR A 11 41.66 3.21 -10.19
CA TYR A 11 40.76 3.40 -9.05
C TYR A 11 39.90 2.17 -8.78
N LEU A 12 39.68 1.89 -7.49
CA LEU A 12 38.67 0.95 -7.01
C LEU A 12 37.40 1.70 -6.62
N ILE A 13 36.33 1.51 -7.39
CA ILE A 13 35.03 2.13 -7.13
C ILE A 13 34.19 1.14 -6.31
N PRO A 14 33.68 1.53 -5.14
CA PRO A 14 32.81 0.66 -4.35
C PRO A 14 31.50 0.39 -5.10
N ASN A 15 31.08 -0.88 -5.12
CA ASN A 15 29.81 -1.33 -5.67
C ASN A 15 28.69 -1.00 -4.69
N LEU A 16 28.20 0.23 -4.79
CA LEU A 16 27.07 0.71 -4.00
C LEU A 16 25.76 0.25 -4.68
N ALA A 17 25.37 -1.00 -4.44
CA ALA A 17 24.04 -1.48 -4.80
C ALA A 17 23.08 -1.20 -3.63
N LEU A 18 22.00 -0.46 -3.88
CA LEU A 18 20.85 -0.49 -2.99
C LEU A 18 20.23 -1.89 -3.08
N PRO A 19 19.90 -2.56 -1.96
CA PRO A 19 19.11 -3.78 -2.04
C PRO A 19 17.83 -3.45 -2.81
N GLU A 20 17.59 -4.17 -3.92
CA GLU A 20 16.36 -4.03 -4.69
C GLU A 20 15.18 -4.53 -3.87
N GLU A 21 14.63 -3.70 -3.00
CA GLU A 21 13.26 -3.88 -2.54
C GLU A 21 12.32 -3.21 -3.54
N GLN A 22 12.26 -3.74 -4.76
CA GLN A 22 11.17 -3.46 -5.69
C GLN A 22 9.93 -4.26 -5.27
N THR A 23 9.46 -4.04 -4.04
CA THR A 23 8.12 -4.49 -3.66
C THR A 23 7.14 -3.63 -4.44
N SER A 24 6.31 -4.26 -5.28
CA SER A 24 5.28 -3.54 -6.02
C SER A 24 4.33 -2.86 -5.03
N ILE A 25 4.25 -1.53 -5.11
CA ILE A 25 3.36 -0.74 -4.27
C ILE A 25 1.94 -0.90 -4.82
N GLY A 26 1.05 -1.46 -4.02
CA GLY A 26 -0.35 -1.66 -4.39
C GLY A 26 -1.18 -0.36 -4.47
N LYS A 27 -2.48 -0.53 -4.69
CA LYS A 27 -3.46 0.57 -4.85
C LYS A 27 -3.35 1.62 -3.74
N TYR A 28 -3.35 1.19 -2.48
CA TYR A 28 -3.42 2.11 -1.33
C TYR A 28 -2.10 2.83 -1.10
N GLY A 29 -0.97 2.13 -1.29
CA GLY A 29 0.34 2.77 -1.23
C GLY A 29 0.49 3.85 -2.31
N MET A 30 -0.02 3.60 -3.53
CA MET A 30 0.00 4.62 -4.60
C MET A 30 -0.91 5.82 -4.30
N LEU A 31 -2.06 5.60 -3.68
CA LEU A 31 -2.92 6.69 -3.20
C LEU A 31 -2.21 7.52 -2.11
N ARG A 32 -1.58 6.86 -1.13
CA ARG A 32 -0.81 7.55 -0.07
C ARG A 32 0.34 8.36 -0.65
N LYS A 33 1.09 7.80 -1.60
CA LYS A 33 2.17 8.50 -2.30
C LYS A 33 1.68 9.78 -2.96
N THR A 34 0.55 9.69 -3.66
CA THR A 34 -0.06 10.83 -4.37
C THR A 34 -0.52 11.90 -3.38
N TYR A 35 -1.16 11.49 -2.28
CA TYR A 35 -1.58 12.41 -1.22
C TYR A 35 -0.39 13.10 -0.56
N LEU A 36 0.65 12.35 -0.18
CA LEU A 36 1.86 12.91 0.43
C LEU A 36 2.52 13.93 -0.50
N LYS A 37 2.65 13.62 -1.80
CA LYS A 37 3.25 14.52 -2.79
C LYS A 37 2.46 15.82 -2.97
N ASN A 38 1.13 15.76 -2.96
CA ASN A 38 0.28 16.92 -3.27
C ASN A 38 -0.07 17.75 -2.04
N HIS A 39 -0.31 17.10 -0.89
CA HIS A 39 -0.88 17.73 0.30
C HIS A 39 0.07 17.72 1.51
N ARG A 40 1.06 16.81 1.58
CA ARG A 40 2.02 16.70 2.71
C ARG A 40 3.48 16.73 2.23
N LYS A 41 3.82 17.74 1.42
CA LYS A 41 5.12 17.87 0.73
C LYS A 41 6.35 17.73 1.67
N GLY A 42 6.28 18.25 2.89
CA GLY A 42 7.37 18.15 3.86
C GLY A 42 7.66 16.71 4.29
N MET A 43 6.63 15.93 4.61
CA MET A 43 6.76 14.51 4.94
C MET A 43 7.24 13.70 3.74
N TYR A 44 6.69 13.98 2.55
CA TYR A 44 7.14 13.34 1.30
C TYR A 44 8.64 13.56 1.05
N ALA A 45 9.12 14.80 1.18
CA ALA A 45 10.53 15.13 1.01
C ALA A 45 11.40 14.43 2.06
N SER A 46 11.01 14.45 3.34
CA SER A 46 11.73 13.78 4.42
C SER A 46 11.86 12.26 4.20
N LEU A 47 10.77 11.59 3.83
CA LEU A 47 10.78 10.16 3.51
C LEU A 47 11.60 9.83 2.26
N THR A 48 11.58 10.71 1.27
CA THR A 48 12.39 10.53 0.04
C THR A 48 13.87 10.67 0.36
N LEU A 49 14.27 11.69 1.11
CA LEU A 49 15.67 11.96 1.46
C LEU A 49 16.25 10.91 2.41
N SER A 50 15.44 10.37 3.32
CA SER A 50 15.83 9.27 4.20
C SER A 50 15.87 7.90 3.52
N GLY A 51 15.38 7.78 2.29
CA GLY A 51 15.23 6.50 1.58
C GLY A 51 14.07 5.62 2.10
N GLY A 52 13.34 6.07 3.13
CA GLY A 52 12.27 5.30 3.78
C GLY A 52 10.91 5.33 3.06
N LEU A 53 10.79 6.08 1.95
CA LEU A 53 9.51 6.26 1.26
C LEU A 53 8.87 4.91 0.83
N ASN A 54 9.63 4.02 0.20
CA ASN A 54 9.07 2.77 -0.31
C ASN A 54 8.59 1.85 0.81
N SER A 55 9.37 1.73 1.89
CA SER A 55 9.00 0.95 3.08
C SER A 55 7.71 1.48 3.71
N HIS A 56 7.60 2.81 3.88
CA HIS A 56 6.38 3.43 4.39
C HIS A 56 5.16 3.14 3.51
N LEU A 57 5.29 3.27 2.20
CA LEU A 57 4.18 3.03 1.27
C LEU A 57 3.77 1.55 1.24
N ALA A 58 4.72 0.62 1.34
CA ALA A 58 4.45 -0.81 1.43
C ALA A 58 3.72 -1.18 2.73
N GLU A 59 4.14 -0.60 3.86
CA GLU A 59 3.47 -0.79 5.15
C GLU A 59 2.04 -0.26 5.13
N ILE A 60 1.83 0.94 4.60
CA ILE A 60 0.49 1.53 4.44
C ILE A 60 -0.37 0.66 3.53
N ASP A 61 0.16 0.18 2.41
CA ASP A 61 -0.60 -0.67 1.49
C ASP A 61 -1.03 -1.98 2.13
N ARG A 62 -0.12 -2.64 2.87
CA ARG A 62 -0.42 -3.85 3.63
C ARG A 62 -1.48 -3.60 4.69
N THR A 63 -1.28 -2.58 5.52
CA THR A 63 -2.18 -2.24 6.63
C THR A 63 -3.58 -1.87 6.12
N ALA A 64 -3.65 -1.11 5.02
CA ALA A 64 -4.92 -0.74 4.39
C ALA A 64 -5.70 -1.98 3.93
N ARG A 65 -5.03 -2.90 3.24
CA ARG A 65 -5.66 -4.12 2.72
C ARG A 65 -6.18 -5.02 3.84
N GLU A 66 -5.34 -5.28 4.85
CA GLU A 66 -5.70 -6.07 6.03
C GLU A 66 -6.91 -5.45 6.76
N ARG A 67 -6.95 -4.12 6.89
CA ARG A 67 -8.10 -3.43 7.50
C ARG A 67 -9.36 -3.53 6.66
N VAL A 68 -9.28 -3.32 5.34
CA VAL A 68 -10.45 -3.43 4.45
C VAL A 68 -11.03 -4.84 4.52
N GLU A 69 -10.19 -5.87 4.47
CA GLU A 69 -10.61 -7.26 4.60
C GLU A 69 -11.30 -7.53 5.94
N ARG A 70 -10.69 -7.07 7.05
CA ARG A 70 -11.25 -7.22 8.40
C ARG A 70 -12.60 -6.53 8.54
N ILE A 71 -12.72 -5.28 8.09
CA ILE A 71 -13.99 -4.51 8.18
C ILE A 71 -15.06 -5.15 7.29
N THR A 72 -14.69 -5.59 6.08
CA THR A 72 -15.62 -6.28 5.17
C THR A 72 -16.15 -7.58 5.80
N ALA A 73 -15.27 -8.35 6.47
CA ALA A 73 -15.67 -9.55 7.19
C ALA A 73 -16.63 -9.24 8.35
N GLN A 74 -16.38 -8.18 9.12
CA GLN A 74 -17.28 -7.73 10.18
C GLN A 74 -18.65 -7.31 9.63
N PHE A 75 -18.69 -6.60 8.49
CA PHE A 75 -19.96 -6.26 7.86
C PHE A 75 -20.73 -7.50 7.40
N LEU A 76 -20.04 -8.53 6.90
CA LEU A 76 -20.68 -9.78 6.50
C LEU A 76 -21.33 -10.54 7.66
N GLU A 77 -20.78 -10.44 8.88
CA GLU A 77 -21.41 -11.02 10.07
C GLU A 77 -22.77 -10.38 10.37
N THR A 78 -22.88 -9.06 10.15
CA THR A 78 -24.12 -8.30 10.39
C THR A 78 -25.09 -8.30 9.20
N SER A 79 -24.56 -8.43 7.98
CA SER A 79 -25.29 -8.34 6.73
C SER A 79 -24.82 -9.45 5.78
N PRO A 80 -25.33 -10.69 5.93
CA PRO A 80 -24.90 -11.82 5.13
C PRO A 80 -25.20 -11.61 3.65
N ALA A 81 -24.31 -12.10 2.79
CA ALA A 81 -24.49 -12.02 1.35
C ALA A 81 -25.62 -12.97 0.89
N PRO A 82 -26.38 -12.60 -0.17
CA PRO A 82 -27.35 -13.51 -0.77
C PRO A 82 -26.65 -14.75 -1.34
N ASP A 83 -27.37 -15.86 -1.53
CA ASP A 83 -26.75 -17.06 -2.07
C ASP A 83 -26.27 -16.84 -3.52
N LYS A 84 -24.98 -17.09 -3.74
CA LYS A 84 -24.31 -16.89 -5.02
C LYS A 84 -24.85 -17.82 -6.11
N ALA A 85 -25.36 -19.00 -5.77
CA ALA A 85 -25.93 -19.93 -6.75
C ALA A 85 -27.27 -19.43 -7.29
N THR A 86 -28.08 -18.79 -6.44
CA THR A 86 -29.40 -18.27 -6.81
C THR A 86 -29.36 -16.85 -7.37
N ASP A 87 -28.45 -16.01 -6.88
CA ASP A 87 -28.31 -14.62 -7.31
C ASP A 87 -26.83 -14.18 -7.39
N PRO A 88 -26.12 -14.55 -8.48
CA PRO A 88 -24.72 -14.19 -8.65
C PRO A 88 -24.47 -12.67 -8.71
N LEU A 89 -25.41 -11.91 -9.29
CA LEU A 89 -25.29 -10.47 -9.46
C LEU A 89 -25.55 -9.73 -8.13
N GLY A 90 -26.60 -10.12 -7.40
CA GLY A 90 -26.85 -9.58 -6.06
C GLY A 90 -25.72 -9.92 -5.09
N TRP A 91 -25.16 -11.13 -5.14
CA TRP A 91 -23.99 -11.49 -4.34
C TRP A 91 -22.79 -10.59 -4.65
N THR A 92 -22.50 -10.40 -5.94
CA THR A 92 -21.37 -9.55 -6.37
C THR A 92 -21.59 -8.08 -5.98
N GLY A 93 -22.80 -7.56 -6.18
CA GLY A 93 -23.18 -6.21 -5.79
C GLY A 93 -23.08 -5.98 -4.29
N HIS A 94 -23.57 -6.93 -3.49
CA HIS A 94 -23.50 -6.89 -2.03
C HIS A 94 -22.07 -6.89 -1.52
N MET A 95 -21.25 -7.84 -1.98
CA MET A 95 -19.84 -7.93 -1.61
C MET A 95 -19.06 -6.66 -2.00
N ASN A 96 -19.33 -6.10 -3.18
CA ASN A 96 -18.70 -4.85 -3.62
C ASN A 96 -19.13 -3.66 -2.76
N SER A 97 -20.42 -3.57 -2.39
CA SER A 97 -20.92 -2.51 -1.52
C SER A 97 -20.26 -2.53 -0.14
N LEU A 98 -20.17 -3.71 0.49
CA LEU A 98 -19.50 -3.85 1.79
C LEU A 98 -18.02 -3.50 1.73
N LYS A 99 -17.33 -3.99 0.69
CA LYS A 99 -15.92 -3.66 0.45
C LYS A 99 -15.74 -2.15 0.22
N HIS A 100 -16.64 -1.51 -0.53
CA HIS A 100 -16.57 -0.07 -0.78
C HIS A 100 -16.70 0.74 0.52
N GLN A 101 -17.67 0.40 1.36
CA GLN A 101 -17.82 1.03 2.69
C GLN A 101 -16.58 0.85 3.56
N ALA A 102 -15.99 -0.35 3.55
CA ALA A 102 -14.74 -0.61 4.26
C ALA A 102 -13.56 0.21 3.70
N GLU A 103 -13.47 0.33 2.37
CA GLU A 103 -12.45 1.16 1.71
C GLU A 103 -12.59 2.64 2.11
N GLU A 104 -13.79 3.20 2.17
CA GLU A 104 -14.00 4.61 2.54
C GLU A 104 -13.44 4.94 3.94
N SER A 105 -13.70 4.10 4.95
CA SER A 105 -13.15 4.26 6.31
C SER A 105 -11.62 4.22 6.30
N VAL A 106 -11.03 3.24 5.62
CA VAL A 106 -9.57 3.09 5.55
C VAL A 106 -8.91 4.25 4.81
N LEU A 107 -9.52 4.74 3.73
CA LEU A 107 -9.01 5.89 2.98
C LEU A 107 -8.95 7.14 3.86
N ALA A 108 -10.01 7.42 4.61
CA ALA A 108 -10.07 8.57 5.50
C ALA A 108 -9.05 8.49 6.66
N GLU A 109 -8.93 7.32 7.28
CA GLU A 109 -8.08 7.14 8.47
C GLU A 109 -6.59 7.04 8.15
N LEU A 110 -6.23 6.33 7.07
CA LEU A 110 -4.84 5.92 6.82
C LEU A 110 -4.22 6.62 5.60
N ILE A 111 -5.00 6.88 4.56
CA ILE A 111 -4.47 7.35 3.28
C ILE A 111 -4.49 8.88 3.20
N TYR A 112 -5.56 9.52 3.64
CA TYR A 112 -5.75 10.97 3.53
C TYR A 112 -5.56 11.75 4.84
N SER A 113 -5.05 11.10 5.88
CA SER A 113 -4.67 11.74 7.15
C SER A 113 -3.35 12.50 7.07
#